data_AF-A0A953WRR8-F1
#
_entry.id   AF-A0A953WRR8-F1
#
_cell.length_a   1.000
_cell.length_b   1.000
_cell.length_c   1.000
_cell.angle_alpha   90.00
_cell.angle_beta   90.00
_cell.angle_gamma   90.00
#
_symmetry.space_group_name_H-M   'P 1'
#
loop_
_entity.id
_entity.type
_entity.pdbx_description
1 polymer ?
#
loop_
_entity_poly.entity_id
_entity_poly.type
_entity_poly.pdbx_seq_one_letter_code
_entity_poly.pdbx_strand_id
1 'polypeptide(L)'
;ILGEDSLIPGYPATPGGQRRFMVDLTQAVLGADGSGVVYWEPAWVSTGCKTRWGTGSHWENAAFFDYRNTNATHGFDFLTHDYAQPVPVTFRFAPAPGAAGPVWLWGSFMGARDFAVRLEPVDGAYTYEARLPAGTELTAQVYGDAAMSKPLLAEDARLVVGKGGAALTLSLPTN
;
A
#
# COMPACT_ATOMS: atom_id res chain seq x y z
N ILE A 1 -2.89 31.08 -0.60
CA ILE A 1 -2.86 29.66 -1.01
C ILE A 1 -1.42 29.20 -0.93
N LEU A 2 -1.20 27.93 -0.55
CA LEU A 2 0.05 27.35 -0.03
C LEU A 2 1.31 27.75 -0.84
N GLY A 3 2.39 28.08 -0.11
CA GLY A 3 3.68 28.49 -0.68
C GLY A 3 4.73 27.37 -0.69
N GLU A 4 5.97 27.70 -1.03
CA GLU A 4 7.09 26.74 -1.07
C GLU A 4 7.37 26.09 0.29
N ASP A 5 7.04 26.80 1.38
CA ASP A 5 7.11 26.34 2.76
C ASP A 5 6.13 25.21 3.10
N SER A 6 5.14 24.99 2.23
CA SER A 6 4.14 23.92 2.37
C SER A 6 4.53 22.66 1.59
N LEU A 7 5.68 22.66 0.90
CA LEU A 7 6.11 21.53 0.07
C LEU A 7 6.66 20.37 0.89
N ILE A 8 6.36 19.17 0.43
CA ILE A 8 6.97 17.95 0.95
C ILE A 8 8.42 17.89 0.41
N PRO A 9 9.44 17.72 1.27
CA PRO A 9 10.82 17.57 0.82
C PRO A 9 10.97 16.49 -0.25
N GLY A 10 11.71 16.81 -1.32
CA GLY A 10 11.90 15.91 -2.47
C GLY A 10 10.90 16.10 -3.62
N TYR A 11 9.81 16.86 -3.42
CA TYR A 11 8.81 17.14 -4.45
C TYR A 11 8.69 18.65 -4.71
N PRO A 12 9.61 19.26 -5.49
CA PRO A 12 9.57 20.70 -5.75
C PRO A 12 8.31 21.09 -6.52
N ALA A 13 7.80 22.31 -6.33
CA ALA A 13 6.63 22.88 -7.03
C ALA A 13 6.89 23.11 -8.53
N THR A 14 7.05 22.01 -9.26
CA THR A 14 7.35 21.95 -10.69
C THR A 14 6.55 20.80 -11.31
N PRO A 15 6.29 20.80 -12.62
CA PRO A 15 5.61 19.68 -13.28
C PRO A 15 6.31 18.33 -13.04
N GLY A 16 7.66 18.33 -13.00
CA GLY A 16 8.44 17.13 -12.70
C GLY A 16 8.27 16.65 -11.26
N GLY A 17 8.28 17.56 -10.28
CA GLY A 17 8.04 17.23 -8.88
C GLY A 17 6.61 16.76 -8.62
N GLN A 18 5.62 17.37 -9.27
CA GLN A 18 4.22 16.93 -9.24
C GLN A 18 4.07 15.52 -9.82
N ARG A 19 4.64 15.25 -11.00
CA ARG A 19 4.68 13.90 -11.58
C ARG A 19 5.30 12.89 -10.61
N ARG A 20 6.44 13.23 -10.03
CA ARG A 20 7.16 12.35 -9.10
C ARG A 20 6.32 12.03 -7.86
N PHE A 21 5.66 13.04 -7.29
CA PHE A 21 4.73 12.85 -6.17
C PHE A 21 3.58 11.91 -6.54
N MET A 22 2.96 12.12 -7.70
CA MET A 22 1.84 11.29 -8.14
C MET A 22 2.24 9.84 -8.41
N VAL A 23 3.44 9.60 -8.97
CA VAL A 23 3.99 8.26 -9.15
C VAL A 23 4.24 7.59 -7.81
N ASP A 24 4.95 8.24 -6.89
CA ASP A 24 5.31 7.65 -5.60
C ASP A 24 4.05 7.40 -4.74
N LEU A 25 3.08 8.32 -4.75
CA LEU A 25 1.77 8.14 -4.11
C LEU A 25 1.01 6.95 -4.70
N THR A 26 0.93 6.85 -6.03
CA THR A 26 0.21 5.75 -6.69
C THR A 26 0.89 4.41 -6.41
N GLN A 27 2.21 4.36 -6.43
CA GLN A 27 2.97 3.16 -6.09
C GLN A 27 2.75 2.73 -4.63
N ALA A 28 2.67 3.68 -3.70
CA ALA A 28 2.36 3.40 -2.30
C ALA A 28 0.94 2.89 -2.10
N VAL A 29 -0.06 3.49 -2.77
CA VAL A 29 -1.46 3.02 -2.72
C VAL A 29 -1.59 1.61 -3.27
N LEU A 30 -1.00 1.33 -4.45
CA LEU A 30 -0.99 -0.01 -5.02
C LEU A 30 -0.27 -1.00 -4.10
N GLY A 31 0.87 -0.61 -3.51
CA GLY A 31 1.62 -1.44 -2.58
C GLY A 31 0.85 -1.84 -1.32
N ALA A 32 -0.13 -1.02 -0.91
CA ALA A 32 -1.06 -1.30 0.17
C ALA A 32 -2.35 -2.04 -0.28
N ASP A 33 -2.32 -2.66 -1.47
CA ASP A 33 -3.46 -3.34 -2.12
C ASP A 33 -4.66 -2.40 -2.43
N GLY A 34 -4.40 -1.10 -2.55
CA GLY A 34 -5.35 -0.12 -3.05
C GLY A 34 -5.48 -0.18 -4.58
N SER A 35 -6.63 0.25 -5.11
CA SER A 35 -6.91 0.14 -6.56
C SER A 35 -6.28 1.24 -7.43
N GLY A 36 -5.83 2.35 -6.83
CA GLY A 36 -5.23 3.47 -7.55
C GLY A 36 -5.60 4.83 -6.96
N VAL A 37 -5.27 5.88 -7.71
CA VAL A 37 -5.43 7.29 -7.31
C VAL A 37 -6.29 8.02 -8.33
N VAL A 38 -7.21 8.85 -7.85
CA VAL A 38 -8.00 9.78 -8.68
C VAL A 38 -7.57 11.20 -8.34
N TYR A 39 -7.07 11.94 -9.33
CA TYR A 39 -6.72 13.34 -9.17
C TYR A 39 -7.95 14.22 -9.42
N TRP A 40 -8.25 15.10 -8.47
CA TRP A 40 -9.39 16.01 -8.59
C TRP A 40 -9.00 17.26 -9.38
N GLU A 41 -9.82 17.60 -10.37
CA GLU A 41 -9.74 18.85 -11.14
C GLU A 41 -8.35 19.19 -11.73
N PRO A 42 -7.73 18.29 -12.52
CA PRO A 42 -6.45 18.58 -13.18
C PRO A 42 -6.55 19.74 -14.18
N ALA A 43 -7.75 20.11 -14.63
CA ALA A 43 -8.00 21.14 -15.64
C ALA A 43 -8.57 22.45 -15.07
N TRP A 44 -8.54 22.65 -13.74
CA TRP A 44 -9.03 23.88 -13.12
C TRP A 44 -8.04 25.04 -13.27
N VAL A 45 -7.72 25.38 -14.52
CA VAL A 45 -6.93 26.55 -14.92
C VAL A 45 -7.80 27.80 -14.97
N SER A 46 -7.17 28.97 -14.82
CA SER A 46 -7.87 30.25 -14.90
C SER A 46 -8.59 30.44 -16.22
N THR A 47 -9.84 30.86 -16.14
CA THR A 47 -10.66 31.31 -17.27
C THR A 47 -11.23 32.70 -16.97
N GLY A 48 -11.82 33.38 -17.96
CA GLY A 48 -12.54 34.64 -17.73
C GLY A 48 -13.83 34.49 -16.92
N CYS A 49 -14.22 33.27 -16.55
CA CYS A 49 -15.47 32.98 -15.84
C CYS A 49 -15.40 33.38 -14.36
N LYS A 50 -16.54 33.77 -13.80
CA LYS A 50 -16.69 34.15 -12.39
C LYS A 50 -17.40 33.06 -11.60
N THR A 51 -16.88 32.79 -10.41
CA THR A 51 -17.52 31.96 -9.38
C THR A 51 -17.91 32.85 -8.20
N ARG A 52 -18.60 32.27 -7.20
CA ARG A 52 -18.92 32.97 -5.93
C ARG A 52 -17.66 33.42 -5.16
N TRP A 53 -16.49 32.87 -5.50
CA TRP A 53 -15.23 33.06 -4.79
C TRP A 53 -14.18 33.85 -5.58
N GLY A 54 -14.47 34.32 -6.80
CA GLY A 54 -13.53 35.10 -7.61
C GLY A 54 -13.72 34.95 -9.12
N THR A 55 -12.81 35.55 -9.89
CA THR A 55 -12.71 35.35 -11.35
C THR A 55 -11.49 34.46 -11.61
N GLY A 56 -11.63 33.42 -12.42
CA GLY A 56 -10.55 32.47 -12.69
C GLY A 56 -10.43 31.34 -11.65
N SER A 57 -9.25 30.72 -11.61
CA SER A 57 -8.89 29.69 -10.62
C SER A 57 -8.07 30.31 -9.50
N HIS A 58 -8.02 29.60 -8.38
CA HIS A 58 -7.19 29.96 -7.22
C HIS A 58 -6.05 28.95 -7.03
N TRP A 59 -6.01 27.91 -7.85
CA TRP A 59 -5.18 26.71 -7.70
C TRP A 59 -4.47 26.33 -9.00
N GLU A 60 -4.11 27.31 -9.84
CA GLU A 60 -3.42 27.07 -11.12
C GLU A 60 -2.13 26.26 -10.94
N ASN A 61 -1.44 26.42 -9.81
CA ASN A 61 -0.24 25.68 -9.47
C ASN A 61 -0.49 24.18 -9.19
N ALA A 62 -1.73 23.78 -8.96
CA ALA A 62 -2.14 22.38 -8.77
C ALA A 62 -2.80 21.77 -10.02
N ALA A 63 -3.01 22.55 -11.08
CA ALA A 63 -3.50 22.00 -12.35
C ALA A 63 -2.41 21.20 -13.07
N PHE A 64 -2.82 20.27 -13.93
CA PHE A 64 -1.94 19.54 -14.85
C PHE A 64 -1.95 20.15 -16.25
N PHE A 65 -2.57 21.31 -16.44
CA PHE A 65 -2.56 22.08 -17.67
C PHE A 65 -1.87 23.43 -17.46
N ASP A 66 -1.12 23.88 -18.46
CA ASP A 66 -0.54 25.22 -18.47
C ASP A 66 -1.64 26.24 -18.78
N TYR A 67 -1.86 27.18 -17.87
CA TYR A 67 -2.90 28.21 -18.01
C TYR A 67 -2.66 29.20 -19.16
N ARG A 68 -1.45 29.27 -19.71
CA ARG A 68 -1.07 30.22 -20.79
C ARG A 68 -1.36 29.68 -22.17
N ASN A 69 -1.17 28.38 -22.38
CA ASN A 69 -1.28 27.74 -23.70
C ASN A 69 -2.20 26.52 -23.70
N THR A 70 -2.76 26.13 -22.55
CA THR A 70 -3.68 25.00 -22.35
C THR A 70 -3.09 23.62 -22.70
N ASN A 71 -1.76 23.51 -22.79
CA ASN A 71 -1.10 22.23 -22.99
C ASN A 71 -1.12 21.40 -21.70
N ALA A 72 -1.27 20.09 -21.85
CA ALA A 72 -1.06 19.15 -20.78
C ALA A 72 0.41 19.16 -20.33
N THR A 73 0.63 19.08 -19.02
CA THR A 73 1.94 18.98 -18.40
C THR A 73 2.28 17.52 -18.09
N HIS A 74 3.54 17.29 -17.71
CA HIS A 74 4.03 15.99 -17.23
C HIS A 74 3.30 15.45 -15.99
N GLY A 75 2.44 16.26 -15.33
CA GLY A 75 1.60 15.79 -14.23
C GLY A 75 0.73 14.59 -14.61
N PHE A 76 0.28 14.48 -15.87
CA PHE A 76 -0.50 13.35 -16.37
C PHE A 76 0.30 12.05 -16.58
N ASP A 77 1.63 12.13 -16.68
CA ASP A 77 2.47 10.99 -17.04
C ASP A 77 2.47 9.88 -15.96
N PHE A 78 1.93 10.16 -14.77
CA PHE A 78 1.73 9.12 -13.75
C PHE A 78 0.71 8.07 -14.21
N LEU A 79 -0.23 8.40 -15.10
CA LEU A 79 -1.25 7.46 -15.59
C LEU A 79 -0.67 6.35 -16.47
N THR A 80 0.49 6.59 -17.08
CA THR A 80 1.18 5.66 -17.98
C THR A 80 2.46 5.09 -17.37
N HIS A 81 2.73 5.38 -16.09
CA HIS A 81 3.90 4.84 -15.40
C HIS A 81 3.75 3.32 -15.22
N ASP A 82 4.86 2.61 -15.38
CA ASP A 82 4.91 1.16 -15.17
C ASP A 82 5.02 0.86 -13.67
N TYR A 83 3.87 0.63 -13.04
CA TYR A 83 3.79 0.37 -11.60
C TYR A 83 4.06 -1.10 -11.26
N ALA A 84 4.85 -1.31 -10.22
CA ALA A 84 4.99 -2.63 -9.64
C ALA A 84 3.70 -3.04 -8.94
N GLN A 85 3.09 -4.12 -9.41
CA GLN A 85 1.87 -4.69 -8.82
C GLN A 85 2.23 -5.62 -7.65
N PRO A 86 1.44 -5.62 -6.56
CA PRO A 86 1.55 -6.63 -5.52
C PRO A 86 1.36 -8.04 -6.08
N VAL A 87 2.15 -8.98 -5.60
CA VAL A 87 2.09 -10.39 -5.98
C VAL A 87 1.30 -11.19 -4.95
N PRO A 88 0.57 -12.26 -5.35
CA PRO A 88 -0.10 -13.12 -4.39
C PRO A 88 0.93 -13.84 -3.50
N VAL A 89 0.64 -13.89 -2.21
CA VAL A 89 1.44 -14.55 -1.17
C VAL A 89 0.52 -15.41 -0.33
N THR A 90 0.89 -16.67 -0.18
CA THR A 90 0.16 -17.63 0.65
C THR A 90 1.01 -17.97 1.86
N PHE A 91 0.56 -17.63 3.05
CA PHE A 91 1.17 -18.07 4.31
C PHE A 91 0.56 -19.42 4.68
N ARG A 92 1.40 -20.44 4.83
CA ARG A 92 0.98 -21.78 5.24
C ARG A 92 1.67 -22.19 6.53
N PHE A 93 0.88 -22.67 7.48
CA PHE A 93 1.36 -23.12 8.79
C PHE A 93 1.04 -24.60 8.97
N ALA A 94 2.07 -25.39 9.30
CA ALA A 94 1.87 -26.77 9.73
C ALA A 94 1.43 -26.77 11.21
N PRO A 95 0.34 -27.48 11.57
CA PRO A 95 -0.09 -27.60 12.96
C PRO A 95 0.98 -28.33 13.77
N ALA A 96 1.18 -27.90 15.01
CA ALA A 96 1.92 -28.70 15.97
C ALA A 96 1.18 -30.05 16.18
N PRO A 97 1.90 -31.17 16.41
CA PRO A 97 1.25 -32.44 16.69
C PRO A 97 0.25 -32.31 17.86
N GLY A 98 -1.04 -32.58 17.59
CA GLY A 98 -2.12 -32.47 18.59
C GLY A 98 -2.81 -31.11 18.68
N ALA A 99 -2.40 -30.10 17.90
CA ALA A 99 -3.11 -28.82 17.80
C ALA A 99 -4.35 -28.96 16.89
N ALA A 100 -5.54 -28.92 17.49
CA ALA A 100 -6.83 -29.00 16.79
C ALA A 100 -7.63 -27.69 16.82
N GLY A 101 -7.08 -26.63 17.41
CA GLY A 101 -7.78 -25.37 17.65
C GLY A 101 -7.41 -24.25 16.67
N PRO A 102 -8.12 -23.12 16.71
CA PRO A 102 -7.75 -21.93 15.96
C PRO A 102 -6.41 -21.38 16.42
N VAL A 103 -5.75 -20.65 15.53
CA VAL A 103 -4.58 -19.83 15.84
C VAL A 103 -4.83 -18.38 15.43
N TRP A 104 -4.02 -17.45 15.94
CA TRP A 104 -4.08 -16.04 15.59
C TRP A 104 -2.78 -15.64 14.90
N LEU A 105 -2.88 -15.31 13.62
CA LEU A 105 -1.76 -14.78 12.85
C LEU A 105 -1.68 -13.28 13.03
N TRP A 106 -0.50 -12.79 13.37
CA TRP A 106 -0.13 -11.38 13.29
C TRP A 106 1.02 -11.21 12.30
N GLY A 107 1.05 -10.09 11.59
CA GLY A 107 2.22 -9.75 10.79
C GLY A 107 2.26 -8.29 10.33
N SER A 108 3.45 -7.81 9.99
CA SER A 108 3.70 -6.43 9.56
C SER A 108 3.00 -6.04 8.25
N PHE A 109 2.52 -7.04 7.49
CA PHE A 109 1.75 -6.87 6.27
C PHE A 109 0.25 -6.72 6.51
N MET A 110 -0.21 -6.95 7.73
CA MET A 110 -1.60 -6.72 8.08
C MET A 110 -1.80 -5.21 8.24
N GLY A 111 -2.43 -4.60 7.22
CA GLY A 111 -2.69 -3.16 7.19
C GLY A 111 -3.75 -2.73 8.22
N ALA A 112 -4.28 -1.52 8.10
CA ALA A 112 -5.26 -0.98 9.06
C ALA A 112 -6.57 -1.77 9.21
N ARG A 113 -6.83 -2.76 8.32
CA ARG A 113 -8.05 -3.57 8.36
C ARG A 113 -8.00 -4.69 9.40
N ASP A 114 -6.82 -5.26 9.61
CA ASP A 114 -6.65 -6.43 10.46
C ASP A 114 -5.41 -6.22 11.32
N PHE A 115 -5.55 -6.37 12.64
CA PHE A 115 -4.39 -6.39 13.53
C PHE A 115 -3.88 -7.83 13.71
N ALA A 116 -4.79 -8.79 13.86
CA ALA A 116 -4.50 -10.21 13.85
C ALA A 116 -5.70 -10.98 13.29
N VAL A 117 -5.46 -12.08 12.58
CA VAL A 117 -6.50 -12.89 11.94
C VAL A 117 -6.59 -14.25 12.62
N ARG A 118 -7.80 -14.63 13.02
CA ARG A 118 -8.09 -15.98 13.52
C ARG A 118 -8.15 -16.95 12.33
N LEU A 119 -7.29 -17.97 12.34
CA LEU A 119 -7.24 -19.01 11.33
C LEU A 119 -7.71 -20.34 11.90
N GLU A 120 -8.51 -21.05 11.12
CA GLU A 120 -8.91 -22.42 11.40
C GLU A 120 -8.08 -23.39 10.54
N PRO A 121 -7.77 -24.59 11.05
CA PRO A 121 -7.07 -25.58 10.25
C PRO A 121 -8.02 -26.17 9.20
N VAL A 122 -7.58 -26.20 7.95
CA VAL A 122 -8.23 -26.88 6.83
C VAL A 122 -7.26 -27.93 6.29
N ASP A 123 -7.69 -29.19 6.22
CA ASP A 123 -6.85 -30.33 5.81
C ASP A 123 -5.50 -30.41 6.55
N GLY A 124 -5.51 -30.08 7.84
CA GLY A 124 -4.31 -30.10 8.68
C GLY A 124 -3.31 -28.99 8.35
N ALA A 125 -3.74 -27.86 7.81
CA ALA A 125 -2.92 -26.67 7.66
C ALA A 125 -3.72 -25.39 7.92
N TYR A 126 -3.06 -24.36 8.44
CA TYR A 126 -3.63 -23.01 8.46
C TYR A 126 -3.12 -22.26 7.23
N THR A 127 -3.99 -21.49 6.60
CA THR A 127 -3.66 -20.73 5.38
C THR A 127 -4.17 -19.31 5.48
N TYR A 128 -3.34 -18.35 5.08
CA TYR A 128 -3.73 -16.95 4.91
C TYR A 128 -3.19 -16.43 3.58
N GLU A 129 -4.02 -15.70 2.84
CA GLU A 129 -3.66 -15.15 1.54
C GLU A 129 -3.65 -13.63 1.58
N ALA A 130 -2.64 -13.03 0.96
CA ALA A 130 -2.52 -11.60 0.80
C ALA A 130 -1.86 -11.27 -0.54
N ARG A 131 -1.95 -10.00 -0.96
CA ARG A 131 -1.16 -9.47 -2.06
C ARG A 131 -0.17 -8.45 -1.52
N LEU A 132 1.12 -8.68 -1.75
CA LEU A 132 2.19 -7.87 -1.15
C LEU A 132 3.23 -7.46 -2.19
N PRO A 133 3.89 -6.30 -2.06
CA PRO A 133 4.96 -5.91 -2.98
C PRO A 133 6.13 -6.89 -2.93
N ALA A 134 6.70 -7.21 -4.09
CA ALA A 134 7.90 -8.03 -4.17
C ALA A 134 9.10 -7.36 -3.47
N GLY A 135 9.93 -8.17 -2.82
CA GLY A 135 11.11 -7.71 -2.07
C GLY A 135 10.79 -7.10 -0.70
N THR A 136 9.50 -7.00 -0.32
CA THR A 136 9.11 -6.53 1.01
C THR A 136 9.61 -7.51 2.08
N GLU A 137 10.29 -6.98 3.09
CA GLU A 137 10.63 -7.70 4.30
C GLU A 137 9.42 -7.72 5.25
N LEU A 138 9.10 -8.89 5.76
CA LEU A 138 7.92 -9.15 6.56
C LEU A 138 8.33 -9.73 7.90
N THR A 139 7.57 -9.38 8.92
CA THR A 139 7.62 -10.00 10.24
C THR A 139 6.28 -10.66 10.52
N ALA A 140 6.28 -11.87 11.06
CA ALA A 140 5.06 -12.59 11.41
C ALA A 140 5.21 -13.37 12.72
N GLN A 141 4.11 -13.49 13.46
CA GLN A 141 4.01 -14.31 14.66
C GLN A 141 2.68 -15.05 14.67
N VAL A 142 2.66 -16.23 15.28
CA VAL A 142 1.44 -17.02 15.45
C VAL A 142 1.18 -17.18 16.93
N TYR A 143 -0.05 -16.95 17.35
CA TYR A 143 -0.47 -17.05 18.75
C TYR A 143 -1.52 -18.14 18.95
N GLY A 144 -1.46 -18.80 20.10
CA GLY A 144 -2.45 -19.80 20.51
C GLY A 144 -3.73 -19.20 21.10
N ASP A 145 -3.82 -17.88 21.24
CA ASP A 145 -4.95 -17.17 21.84
C ASP A 145 -5.15 -15.77 21.24
N ALA A 146 -6.39 -15.28 21.33
CA ALA A 146 -6.79 -13.98 20.78
C ALA A 146 -6.11 -12.78 21.46
N ALA A 147 -5.66 -12.92 22.70
CA ALA A 147 -4.96 -11.85 23.41
C ALA A 147 -3.47 -11.76 23.02
N MET A 148 -3.01 -12.62 22.10
CA MET A 148 -1.62 -12.72 21.64
C MET A 148 -0.63 -12.93 22.79
N SER A 149 -1.04 -13.66 23.82
CA SER A 149 -0.24 -13.90 25.03
C SER A 149 0.61 -15.17 24.95
N LYS A 150 0.28 -16.09 24.03
CA LYS A 150 0.94 -17.38 23.84
C LYS A 150 1.56 -17.47 22.45
N PRO A 151 2.77 -16.89 22.22
CA PRO A 151 3.47 -17.06 20.96
C PRO A 151 3.77 -18.54 20.71
N LEU A 152 3.57 -18.98 19.47
CA LEU A 152 3.79 -20.36 19.05
C LEU A 152 5.08 -20.53 18.25
N LEU A 153 5.67 -19.46 17.72
CA LEU A 153 7.04 -19.47 17.20
C LEU A 153 8.01 -19.06 18.32
N ALA A 154 9.22 -19.61 18.29
CA ALA A 154 10.27 -19.26 19.27
C ALA A 154 10.69 -17.78 19.19
N GLU A 155 10.66 -17.23 17.98
CA GLU A 155 10.88 -15.81 17.69
C GLU A 155 9.98 -15.39 16.52
N ASP A 156 9.85 -14.08 16.30
CA ASP A 156 9.10 -13.58 15.16
C ASP A 156 9.77 -14.01 13.86
N ALA A 157 9.00 -14.65 12.98
CA ALA A 157 9.51 -15.09 11.70
C ALA A 157 9.78 -13.88 10.79
N ARG A 158 10.95 -13.90 10.16
CA ARG A 158 11.35 -12.91 9.15
C ARG A 158 11.29 -13.56 7.77
N LEU A 159 10.53 -12.94 6.87
CA LEU A 159 10.27 -13.44 5.53
C LEU A 159 10.50 -12.35 4.50
N VAL A 160 10.75 -12.73 3.25
CA VAL A 160 10.87 -11.78 2.13
C VAL A 160 9.98 -12.23 0.99
N VAL A 161 9.21 -11.31 0.42
CA VAL A 161 8.32 -11.61 -0.72
C VAL A 161 9.14 -11.83 -1.99
N GLY A 162 9.01 -13.00 -2.60
CA GLY A 162 9.64 -13.31 -3.89
C GLY A 162 9.05 -12.52 -5.06
N LYS A 163 9.83 -12.31 -6.13
CA LYS A 163 9.42 -11.51 -7.30
C LYS A 163 8.19 -12.03 -8.08
N GLY A 164 7.84 -13.31 -7.96
CA GLY A 164 6.72 -13.93 -8.66
C GLY A 164 5.51 -14.27 -7.79
N GLY A 165 5.52 -13.84 -6.52
CA GLY A 165 4.65 -14.44 -5.50
C GLY A 165 5.17 -15.81 -5.07
N ALA A 166 4.82 -16.24 -3.86
CA ALA A 166 5.29 -17.50 -3.31
C ALA A 166 4.39 -17.98 -2.17
N ALA A 167 4.39 -19.29 -1.94
CA ALA A 167 3.97 -19.85 -0.68
C ALA A 167 5.10 -19.65 0.36
N LEU A 168 4.83 -18.89 1.41
CA LEU A 168 5.72 -18.73 2.55
C LEU A 168 5.30 -19.74 3.62
N THR A 169 6.19 -20.69 3.91
CA THR A 169 5.92 -21.72 4.91
C THR A 169 6.54 -21.31 6.24
N LEU A 170 5.73 -21.33 7.28
CA LEU A 170 6.15 -21.14 8.67
C LEU A 170 5.89 -22.44 9.42
N SER A 171 6.96 -23.04 9.93
CA SER A 171 6.87 -24.27 10.71
C SER A 171 6.76 -23.94 12.18
N LEU A 172 5.70 -24.42 12.84
CA LEU A 172 5.63 -24.40 14.29
C LEU A 172 6.67 -25.38 14.86
N PRO A 173 7.33 -25.04 15.98
CA PRO A 173 8.25 -25.96 16.63
C PRO A 173 7.53 -27.25 17.01
N THR A 174 8.17 -28.39 16.78
CA THR A 174 7.76 -29.66 17.38
C THR A 174 8.29 -29.71 18.80
N ASN A 175 7.41 -29.72 19.80
CA ASN A 175 7.79 -30.03 21.18
C ASN A 175 8.26 -31.48 21.30
#